data_AF-A0A1Y5G065-F1
#
_entry.id   AF-A0A1Y5G065-F1
#
_cell.length_a   1.000
_cell.length_b   1.000
_cell.length_c   1.000
_cell.angle_alpha   90.00
_cell.angle_beta   90.00
_cell.angle_gamma   90.00
#
_symmetry.space_group_name_H-M   'P 1'
#
loop_
_entity.id
_entity.type
_entity.pdbx_description
1 polymer ?
#
loop_
_entity_poly.entity_id
_entity_poly.type
_entity_poly.pdbx_seq_one_letter_code
_entity_poly.pdbx_strand_id
1 'polypeptide(L)'
;MSEEQEKTDHYASAAKTVSPDRPWLFRTYAGHSTAATSNALYKKNLGKGQTGLSIAFDLPTQTGYDSDHVLSKGEVGKVGVPVSHLGDMETLFHEIPLEQMNTSMTINATAPWLLALYIACAEKQGVPRTKLSGTTQNDLIKEYLSRGTYIYPPKQSLRLITDVISFTYSEVPKWNPMNVCSYHLQEAGATPVQELAYALATAISVLDSVKASGQVPDADFSRVVGRISFFVNAGVRFVTELCKMRAFTRLWDEICRERYGVEEEKYRRFRYGVQVNSLGLTEQQPENNVYRIVLEMLAVVLSKDARARAVQLPAWNEAMGLPRPWDQQWSLRLQQIIAF
;
A
#
# COMPACT_ATOMS: atom_id res chain seq x y z
N MET A 1 37.39 35.07 -28.94
CA MET A 1 36.58 33.84 -28.77
C MET A 1 35.21 34.31 -28.35
N SER A 2 34.19 34.10 -29.18
CA SER A 2 32.85 34.70 -29.02
C SER A 2 32.08 34.01 -27.88
N GLU A 3 31.22 34.76 -27.19
CA GLU A 3 30.31 34.31 -26.12
C GLU A 3 29.45 33.09 -26.49
N GLU A 4 29.34 32.79 -27.79
CA GLU A 4 28.62 31.64 -28.33
C GLU A 4 29.35 30.30 -28.09
N GLN A 5 30.68 30.35 -28.02
CA GLN A 5 31.54 29.18 -27.79
C GLN A 5 31.60 28.79 -26.31
N GLU A 6 31.49 29.78 -25.41
CA GLU A 6 31.42 29.57 -23.96
C GLU A 6 30.06 28.98 -23.53
N LYS A 7 28.97 29.31 -24.26
CA LYS A 7 27.65 28.71 -24.05
C LYS A 7 27.56 27.26 -24.54
N THR A 8 28.29 26.89 -25.58
CA THR A 8 28.26 25.50 -26.11
C THR A 8 29.01 24.54 -25.19
N ASP A 9 30.12 24.97 -24.58
CA ASP A 9 30.89 24.15 -23.63
C ASP A 9 30.17 23.94 -22.29
N HIS A 10 29.28 24.86 -21.89
CA HIS A 10 28.53 24.73 -20.64
C HIS A 10 27.42 23.66 -20.70
N TYR A 11 26.89 23.35 -21.89
CA TYR A 11 25.92 22.27 -22.12
C TYR A 11 26.58 20.91 -22.39
N ALA A 12 27.85 20.88 -22.80
CA ALA A 12 28.59 19.64 -23.07
C ALA A 12 29.21 18.99 -21.82
N SER A 13 29.32 19.73 -20.70
CA SER A 13 30.09 19.33 -19.51
C SER A 13 29.32 18.51 -18.45
N ALA A 14 28.08 18.08 -18.71
CA ALA A 14 27.35 17.24 -17.74
C ALA A 14 26.44 16.19 -18.37
N ALA A 15 26.82 15.60 -19.50
CA ALA A 15 26.29 14.30 -19.88
C ALA A 15 26.91 13.20 -18.99
N LYS A 16 26.68 13.29 -17.66
CA LYS A 16 26.60 12.07 -16.87
C LYS A 16 25.54 11.25 -17.58
N THR A 17 25.86 10.03 -17.96
CA THR A 17 24.88 9.04 -18.42
C THR A 17 23.87 8.85 -17.30
N VAL A 18 22.81 9.68 -17.28
CA VAL A 18 21.73 9.57 -16.31
C VAL A 18 21.00 8.30 -16.68
N SER A 19 21.29 7.23 -15.95
CA SER A 19 20.46 6.03 -16.01
C SER A 19 19.02 6.45 -15.71
N PRO A 20 18.03 6.07 -16.54
CA PRO A 20 16.64 6.42 -16.29
C PRO A 20 16.24 5.97 -14.87
N ASP A 21 15.49 6.82 -14.17
CA ASP A 21 15.02 6.51 -12.83
C ASP A 21 14.19 5.22 -12.87
N ARG A 22 14.45 4.29 -11.94
CA ARG A 22 13.64 3.08 -11.81
C ARG A 22 12.15 3.45 -11.67
N PRO A 23 11.24 2.76 -12.39
CA PRO A 23 9.82 3.02 -12.26
C PRO A 23 9.31 2.63 -10.86
N TRP A 24 8.13 3.14 -10.50
CA TRP A 24 7.41 2.67 -9.32
C TRP A 24 6.98 1.20 -9.49
N LEU A 25 6.61 0.55 -8.40
CA LEU A 25 6.05 -0.79 -8.45
C LEU A 25 4.67 -0.76 -9.12
N PHE A 26 4.51 -1.49 -10.21
CA PHE A 26 3.22 -1.71 -10.85
C PHE A 26 2.43 -2.74 -10.04
N ARG A 27 1.41 -2.28 -9.32
CA ARG A 27 0.53 -3.15 -8.53
C ARG A 27 -0.85 -3.19 -9.16
N THR A 28 -1.37 -4.41 -9.30
CA THR A 28 -2.79 -4.65 -9.56
C THR A 28 -3.41 -5.26 -8.30
N TYR A 29 -4.62 -4.82 -7.98
CA TYR A 29 -5.39 -5.37 -6.87
C TYR A 29 -6.18 -6.57 -7.36
N ALA A 30 -5.95 -7.74 -6.76
CA ALA A 30 -6.52 -8.99 -7.24
C ALA A 30 -6.86 -9.92 -6.07
N GLY A 31 -8.08 -10.45 -6.10
CA GLY A 31 -8.58 -11.47 -5.19
C GLY A 31 -10.01 -11.78 -5.57
N HIS A 32 -10.30 -13.03 -5.93
CA HIS A 32 -11.63 -13.41 -6.39
C HIS A 32 -11.96 -14.84 -5.99
N SER A 33 -13.20 -15.05 -5.53
CA SER A 33 -13.87 -16.34 -5.36
C SER A 33 -13.23 -17.28 -4.33
N THR A 34 -12.07 -17.87 -4.62
CA THR A 34 -11.43 -18.91 -3.81
C THR A 34 -9.92 -18.70 -3.77
N ALA A 35 -9.26 -19.36 -2.81
CA ALA A 35 -7.81 -19.37 -2.73
C ALA A 35 -7.15 -19.94 -4.00
N ALA A 36 -7.70 -21.02 -4.57
CA ALA A 36 -7.18 -21.65 -5.78
C ALA A 36 -7.31 -20.74 -7.03
N THR A 37 -8.47 -20.09 -7.21
CA THR A 37 -8.66 -19.13 -8.32
C THR A 37 -7.71 -17.94 -8.18
N SER A 38 -7.54 -17.44 -6.94
CA SER A 38 -6.65 -16.31 -6.66
C SER A 38 -5.18 -16.67 -6.89
N ASN A 39 -4.75 -17.88 -6.48
CA ASN A 39 -3.42 -18.42 -6.78
C ASN A 39 -3.15 -18.49 -8.28
N ALA A 40 -4.09 -19.02 -9.06
CA ALA A 40 -3.96 -19.11 -10.53
C ALA A 40 -3.81 -17.71 -11.16
N LEU A 41 -4.56 -16.72 -10.66
CA LEU A 41 -4.46 -15.33 -11.10
C LEU A 41 -3.10 -14.71 -10.74
N TYR A 42 -2.59 -14.96 -9.54
CA TYR A 42 -1.26 -14.49 -9.12
C TYR A 42 -0.16 -15.05 -10.02
N LYS A 43 -0.13 -16.36 -10.25
CA LYS A 43 0.84 -17.00 -11.16
C LYS A 43 0.77 -16.41 -12.57
N LYS A 44 -0.44 -16.22 -13.10
CA LYS A 44 -0.66 -15.61 -14.41
C LYS A 44 -0.11 -14.18 -14.49
N ASN A 45 -0.34 -13.35 -13.47
CA ASN A 45 0.11 -11.96 -13.50
C ASN A 45 1.61 -11.82 -13.27
N LEU A 46 2.20 -12.66 -12.41
CA LEU A 46 3.66 -12.76 -12.24
C LEU A 46 4.33 -13.08 -13.59
N GLY A 47 3.78 -14.03 -14.35
CA GLY A 47 4.23 -14.34 -15.71
C GLY A 47 4.08 -13.21 -16.74
N LYS A 48 3.30 -12.16 -16.43
CA LYS A 48 3.11 -10.96 -17.25
C LYS A 48 3.94 -9.75 -16.78
N GLY A 49 4.84 -9.94 -15.82
CA GLY A 49 5.73 -8.90 -15.31
C GLY A 49 5.23 -8.14 -14.09
N GLN A 50 4.20 -8.64 -13.38
CA GLN A 50 3.87 -8.14 -12.05
C GLN A 50 5.02 -8.49 -11.07
N THR A 51 5.46 -7.52 -10.27
CA THR A 51 6.65 -7.66 -9.40
C THR A 51 6.33 -7.71 -7.90
N GLY A 52 5.06 -7.57 -7.52
CA GLY A 52 4.61 -7.70 -6.14
C GLY A 52 3.16 -8.16 -6.08
N LEU A 53 2.79 -8.90 -5.03
CA LEU A 53 1.45 -9.43 -4.84
C LEU A 53 0.61 -8.47 -3.99
N SER A 54 -0.66 -8.30 -4.33
CA SER A 54 -1.62 -7.52 -3.53
C SER A 54 -2.84 -8.39 -3.29
N ILE A 55 -3.18 -8.61 -2.04
CA ILE A 55 -4.20 -9.56 -1.61
C ILE A 55 -5.39 -8.78 -1.06
N ALA A 56 -6.53 -9.00 -1.71
CA ALA A 56 -7.84 -8.57 -1.26
C ALA A 56 -8.53 -9.74 -0.56
N PHE A 57 -8.92 -9.57 0.70
CA PHE A 57 -9.68 -10.58 1.44
C PHE A 57 -11.18 -10.31 1.34
N ASP A 58 -12.00 -11.34 1.50
CA ASP A 58 -13.45 -11.15 1.54
C ASP A 58 -13.91 -10.47 2.85
N LEU A 59 -15.18 -10.09 2.92
CA LEU A 59 -15.72 -9.38 4.08
C LEU A 59 -15.71 -10.26 5.36
N PRO A 60 -16.08 -11.55 5.33
CA PRO A 60 -15.94 -12.45 6.48
C PRO A 60 -14.51 -12.47 7.07
N THR A 61 -13.50 -12.68 6.22
CA THR A 61 -12.09 -12.70 6.64
C THR A 61 -11.65 -11.34 7.23
N GLN A 62 -12.12 -10.22 6.66
CA GLN A 62 -11.84 -8.87 7.17
C GLN A 62 -12.47 -8.63 8.55
N THR A 63 -13.64 -9.22 8.81
CA THR A 63 -14.44 -9.02 10.03
C THR A 63 -14.30 -10.13 11.06
N GLY A 64 -13.42 -11.12 10.81
CA GLY A 64 -13.08 -12.16 11.78
C GLY A 64 -14.07 -13.31 11.86
N TYR A 65 -14.85 -13.53 10.80
CA TYR A 65 -15.75 -14.67 10.70
C TYR A 65 -15.21 -15.74 9.76
N ASP A 66 -15.38 -17.00 10.15
CA ASP A 66 -15.14 -18.15 9.28
C ASP A 66 -16.20 -18.22 8.17
N SER A 67 -15.86 -18.92 7.08
CA SER A 67 -16.74 -19.01 5.90
C SER A 67 -18.08 -19.69 6.16
N ASP A 68 -18.17 -20.55 7.17
CA ASP A 68 -19.38 -21.26 7.59
C ASP A 68 -20.18 -20.52 8.69
N HIS A 69 -19.69 -19.39 9.19
CA HIS A 69 -20.40 -18.57 10.16
C HIS A 69 -21.70 -17.99 9.55
N VAL A 70 -22.76 -17.91 10.35
CA VAL A 70 -24.09 -17.47 9.88
C VAL A 70 -24.08 -16.08 9.24
N LEU A 71 -23.24 -15.16 9.74
CA LEU A 71 -23.09 -13.80 9.21
C LEU A 71 -22.26 -13.72 7.92
N SER A 72 -21.55 -14.79 7.56
CA SER A 72 -20.73 -14.85 6.34
C SER A 72 -21.55 -15.15 5.09
N LYS A 73 -22.77 -15.66 5.27
CA LYS A 73 -23.65 -16.10 4.18
C LYS A 73 -23.89 -14.98 3.17
N GLY A 74 -23.49 -15.21 1.92
CA GLY A 74 -23.65 -14.27 0.79
C GLY A 74 -22.46 -13.33 0.57
N GLU A 75 -21.48 -13.33 1.46
CA GLU A 75 -20.30 -12.46 1.37
C GLU A 75 -18.99 -13.23 1.16
N VAL A 76 -18.99 -14.55 1.38
CA VAL A 76 -17.83 -15.44 1.15
C VAL A 76 -17.35 -15.32 -0.31
N GLY A 77 -16.08 -14.96 -0.49
CA GLY A 77 -15.43 -14.91 -1.80
C GLY A 77 -15.90 -13.81 -2.78
N LYS A 78 -16.83 -12.95 -2.35
CA LYS A 78 -17.51 -11.97 -3.23
C LYS A 78 -16.62 -10.80 -3.62
N VAL A 79 -15.87 -10.25 -2.65
CA VAL A 79 -15.04 -9.05 -2.81
C VAL A 79 -13.54 -9.31 -2.59
N GLY A 80 -13.16 -10.58 -2.41
CA GLY A 80 -11.79 -10.99 -2.15
C GLY A 80 -11.70 -12.49 -1.90
N VAL A 81 -10.52 -12.95 -1.51
CA VAL A 81 -10.28 -14.36 -1.17
C VAL A 81 -10.77 -14.68 0.25
N PRO A 82 -11.52 -15.77 0.47
CA PRO A 82 -11.80 -16.29 1.80
C PRO A 82 -10.55 -16.97 2.36
N VAL A 83 -10.15 -16.64 3.60
CA VAL A 83 -9.07 -17.31 4.33
C VAL A 83 -9.50 -17.52 5.77
N SER A 84 -9.88 -18.74 6.11
CA SER A 84 -10.34 -19.12 7.46
C SER A 84 -9.21 -19.78 8.26
N HIS A 85 -8.34 -20.56 7.60
CA HIS A 85 -7.26 -21.31 8.25
C HIS A 85 -5.97 -21.41 7.41
N LEU A 86 -4.92 -22.03 7.97
CA LEU A 86 -3.62 -22.19 7.30
C LEU A 86 -3.72 -22.87 5.92
N GLY A 87 -4.58 -23.89 5.76
CA GLY A 87 -4.77 -24.57 4.48
C GLY A 87 -5.22 -23.66 3.33
N ASP A 88 -6.00 -22.62 3.60
CA ASP A 88 -6.40 -21.63 2.59
C ASP A 88 -5.21 -20.77 2.18
N MET A 89 -4.39 -20.38 3.16
CA MET A 89 -3.15 -19.64 2.92
C MET A 89 -2.14 -20.47 2.11
N GLU A 90 -2.00 -21.77 2.44
CA GLU A 90 -1.17 -22.71 1.67
C GLU A 90 -1.67 -22.86 0.23
N THR A 91 -2.99 -22.95 0.04
CA THR A 91 -3.60 -23.00 -1.30
C THR A 91 -3.35 -21.70 -2.07
N LEU A 92 -3.50 -20.55 -1.39
CA LEU A 92 -3.30 -19.23 -2.00
C LEU A 92 -1.88 -19.04 -2.53
N PHE A 93 -0.88 -19.61 -1.86
CA PHE A 93 0.54 -19.48 -2.21
C PHE A 93 1.18 -20.77 -2.73
N HIS A 94 0.38 -21.75 -3.13
CA HIS A 94 0.88 -22.97 -3.75
C HIS A 94 1.75 -22.64 -4.98
N GLU A 95 2.99 -23.15 -4.99
CA GLU A 95 4.02 -22.89 -6.02
C GLU A 95 4.43 -21.42 -6.19
N ILE A 96 4.17 -20.56 -5.19
CA ILE A 96 4.65 -19.18 -5.18
C ILE A 96 5.77 -19.08 -4.12
N PRO A 97 7.03 -18.81 -4.52
CA PRO A 97 8.15 -18.77 -3.59
C PRO A 97 8.11 -17.49 -2.73
N LEU A 98 7.63 -17.59 -1.50
CA LEU A 98 7.38 -16.42 -0.63
C LEU A 98 8.62 -15.60 -0.30
N GLU A 99 9.82 -16.19 -0.30
CA GLU A 99 11.08 -15.46 -0.07
C GLU A 99 11.43 -14.47 -1.20
N GLN A 100 10.85 -14.64 -2.38
CA GLN A 100 11.10 -13.79 -3.56
C GLN A 100 9.98 -12.76 -3.75
N MET A 101 8.89 -12.87 -2.99
CA MET A 101 7.71 -12.02 -3.15
C MET A 101 7.78 -10.77 -2.27
N ASN A 102 7.20 -9.69 -2.78
CA ASN A 102 6.81 -8.53 -1.97
C ASN A 102 5.28 -8.53 -1.87
N THR A 103 4.77 -9.06 -0.75
CA THR A 103 3.34 -9.30 -0.56
C THR A 103 2.69 -8.17 0.22
N SER A 104 1.61 -7.61 -0.32
CA SER A 104 0.77 -6.61 0.35
C SER A 104 -0.56 -7.23 0.74
N MET A 105 -0.90 -7.20 2.02
CA MET A 105 -2.17 -7.68 2.55
C MET A 105 -3.02 -6.49 2.97
N THR A 106 -4.10 -6.22 2.21
CA THR A 106 -5.08 -5.17 2.54
C THR A 106 -6.03 -5.72 3.61
N ILE A 107 -5.52 -5.80 4.83
CA ILE A 107 -6.21 -6.39 5.99
C ILE A 107 -5.93 -5.55 7.24
N ASN A 108 -6.93 -5.43 8.11
CA ASN A 108 -6.91 -4.52 9.27
C ASN A 108 -7.20 -5.24 10.59
N ALA A 109 -8.46 -5.43 10.98
CA ALA A 109 -8.80 -5.98 12.30
C ALA A 109 -8.23 -7.38 12.53
N THR A 110 -8.19 -8.20 11.48
CA THR A 110 -7.61 -9.54 11.50
C THR A 110 -6.16 -9.60 11.02
N ALA A 111 -5.50 -8.45 10.80
CA ALA A 111 -4.12 -8.40 10.31
C ALA A 111 -3.12 -9.24 11.13
N PRO A 112 -3.17 -9.26 12.49
CA PRO A 112 -2.30 -10.14 13.27
C PRO A 112 -2.47 -11.62 12.93
N TRP A 113 -3.72 -12.08 12.75
CA TRP A 113 -4.05 -13.46 12.42
C TRP A 113 -3.58 -13.83 11.01
N LEU A 114 -3.90 -13.00 10.01
CA LEU A 114 -3.51 -13.27 8.62
C LEU A 114 -1.99 -13.21 8.45
N LEU A 115 -1.29 -12.33 9.17
CA LEU A 115 0.16 -12.31 9.19
C LEU A 115 0.75 -13.58 9.81
N ALA A 116 0.18 -14.09 10.89
CA ALA A 116 0.60 -15.36 11.48
C ALA A 116 0.41 -16.54 10.51
N LEU A 117 -0.72 -16.61 9.80
CA LEU A 117 -0.95 -17.63 8.78
C LEU A 117 0.04 -17.50 7.60
N TYR A 118 0.33 -16.28 7.15
CA TYR A 118 1.31 -16.02 6.09
C TYR A 118 2.71 -16.49 6.50
N ILE A 119 3.13 -16.20 7.73
CA ILE A 119 4.42 -16.64 8.28
C ILE A 119 4.47 -18.16 8.39
N ALA A 120 3.44 -18.81 8.93
CA ALA A 120 3.38 -20.26 9.03
C ALA A 120 3.40 -20.95 7.66
N CYS A 121 2.75 -20.36 6.64
CA CYS A 121 2.82 -20.83 5.26
C CYS A 121 4.25 -20.75 4.72
N ALA A 122 4.95 -19.64 4.95
CA ALA A 122 6.35 -19.48 4.57
C ALA A 122 7.29 -20.47 5.29
N GLU A 123 7.08 -20.68 6.59
CA GLU A 123 7.87 -21.66 7.36
C GLU A 123 7.70 -23.08 6.82
N LYS A 124 6.49 -23.47 6.42
CA LYS A 124 6.23 -24.76 5.74
C LYS A 124 6.90 -24.86 4.36
N GLN A 125 7.12 -23.75 3.67
CA GLN A 125 7.94 -23.69 2.45
C GLN A 125 9.45 -23.73 2.74
N GLY A 126 9.87 -23.77 4.02
CA GLY A 126 11.27 -23.72 4.42
C GLY A 126 11.89 -22.32 4.37
N VAL A 127 11.07 -21.26 4.33
CA VAL A 127 11.53 -19.87 4.23
C VAL A 127 11.72 -19.27 5.63
N PRO A 128 12.93 -18.79 5.97
CA PRO A 128 13.16 -18.05 7.21
C PRO A 128 12.38 -16.74 7.26
N ARG A 129 11.80 -16.39 8.42
CA ARG A 129 11.04 -15.15 8.65
C ARG A 129 11.80 -13.88 8.20
N THR A 130 13.11 -13.86 8.40
CA THR A 130 13.99 -12.73 8.04
C THR A 130 14.09 -12.46 6.54
N LYS A 131 13.68 -13.42 5.69
CA LYS A 131 13.60 -13.24 4.24
C LYS A 131 12.26 -12.65 3.76
N LEU A 132 11.20 -12.72 4.57
CA LEU A 132 9.87 -12.27 4.17
C LEU A 132 9.82 -10.76 4.00
N SER A 133 9.34 -10.32 2.85
CA SER A 133 9.12 -8.91 2.53
C SER A 133 7.66 -8.67 2.22
N GLY A 134 7.10 -7.60 2.76
CA GLY A 134 5.69 -7.30 2.52
C GLY A 134 5.16 -6.18 3.38
N THR A 135 3.83 -6.06 3.38
CA THR A 135 3.10 -5.00 4.07
C THR A 135 1.75 -5.52 4.54
N THR A 136 1.41 -5.27 5.81
CA THR A 136 0.03 -5.33 6.31
C THR A 136 -0.55 -3.92 6.34
N GLN A 137 -1.83 -3.75 5.96
CA GLN A 137 -2.46 -2.43 6.11
C GLN A 137 -2.53 -2.04 7.59
N ASN A 138 -3.13 -2.91 8.43
CA ASN A 138 -3.10 -2.82 9.89
C ASN A 138 -3.40 -1.41 10.44
N ASP A 139 -4.30 -0.67 9.78
CA ASP A 139 -4.72 0.66 10.20
C ASP A 139 -6.15 0.59 10.70
N LEU A 140 -6.32 0.30 12.00
CA LEU A 140 -7.63 0.23 12.63
C LEU A 140 -8.22 1.61 12.93
N ILE A 141 -7.40 2.67 13.00
CA ILE A 141 -7.89 4.02 13.31
C ILE A 141 -8.81 4.50 12.19
N LYS A 142 -8.39 4.35 10.92
CA LYS A 142 -9.26 4.68 9.78
C LYS A 142 -10.47 3.77 9.64
N GLU A 143 -10.47 2.55 10.21
CA GLU A 143 -11.66 1.68 10.20
C GLU A 143 -12.83 2.32 10.95
N TYR A 144 -12.58 3.00 12.06
CA TYR A 144 -13.65 3.68 12.81
C TYR A 144 -14.15 4.95 12.10
N LEU A 145 -13.32 5.56 11.26
CA LEU A 145 -13.62 6.85 10.64
C LEU A 145 -14.27 6.73 9.26
N SER A 146 -13.94 5.70 8.47
CA SER A 146 -14.38 5.63 7.08
C SER A 146 -14.72 4.24 6.53
N ARG A 147 -14.13 3.15 7.06
CA ARG A 147 -14.22 1.83 6.39
C ARG A 147 -15.12 0.79 7.08
N GLY A 148 -15.21 0.82 8.41
CA GLY A 148 -16.20 0.04 9.18
C GLY A 148 -15.88 -1.43 9.44
N THR A 149 -14.69 -1.94 9.11
CA THR A 149 -14.31 -3.36 9.30
C THR A 149 -13.52 -3.61 10.60
N TYR A 150 -13.85 -2.89 11.67
CA TYR A 150 -13.26 -3.10 12.99
C TYR A 150 -13.97 -4.22 13.76
N ILE A 151 -13.24 -4.87 14.69
CA ILE A 151 -13.78 -5.93 15.56
C ILE A 151 -13.76 -5.45 17.03
N TYR A 152 -12.61 -4.97 17.49
CA TYR A 152 -12.40 -4.59 18.88
C TYR A 152 -12.64 -3.08 19.10
N PRO A 153 -12.81 -2.63 20.35
CA PRO A 153 -12.80 -1.20 20.67
C PRO A 153 -11.42 -0.56 20.42
N PRO A 154 -11.35 0.79 20.28
CA PRO A 154 -10.13 1.48 19.86
C PRO A 154 -8.87 1.16 20.67
N LYS A 155 -8.98 1.04 22.00
CA LYS A 155 -7.84 0.77 22.89
C LYS A 155 -7.20 -0.60 22.60
N GLN A 156 -8.02 -1.64 22.44
CA GLN A 156 -7.56 -3.00 22.16
C GLN A 156 -7.01 -3.11 20.75
N SER A 157 -7.64 -2.42 19.78
CA SER A 157 -7.14 -2.33 18.41
C SER A 157 -5.75 -1.69 18.33
N LEU A 158 -5.53 -0.59 19.04
CA LEU A 158 -4.23 0.10 19.08
C LEU A 158 -3.14 -0.77 19.74
N ARG A 159 -3.51 -1.56 20.75
CA ARG A 159 -2.62 -2.56 21.35
C ARG A 159 -2.20 -3.62 20.31
N LEU A 160 -3.14 -4.16 19.54
CA LEU A 160 -2.82 -5.15 18.48
C LEU A 160 -1.93 -4.56 17.39
N ILE A 161 -2.17 -3.31 16.98
CA ILE A 161 -1.27 -2.61 16.03
C ILE A 161 0.15 -2.55 16.62
N THR A 162 0.27 -2.17 17.88
CA THR A 162 1.55 -2.05 18.60
C THR A 162 2.28 -3.40 18.69
N ASP A 163 1.55 -4.48 19.00
CA ASP A 163 2.12 -5.84 19.09
C ASP A 163 2.63 -6.32 17.72
N VAL A 164 1.89 -6.06 16.63
CA VAL A 164 2.34 -6.41 15.26
C VAL A 164 3.60 -5.63 14.86
N ILE A 165 3.66 -4.33 15.18
CA ILE A 165 4.85 -3.51 14.94
C ILE A 165 6.04 -4.06 15.73
N SER A 166 5.81 -4.36 17.01
CA SER A 166 6.84 -4.87 17.94
C SER A 166 7.33 -6.27 17.55
N PHE A 167 6.46 -7.12 17.04
CA PHE A 167 6.84 -8.45 16.54
C PHE A 167 7.63 -8.36 15.24
N THR A 168 7.17 -7.55 14.27
CA THR A 168 7.79 -7.52 12.94
C THR A 168 9.13 -6.80 12.91
N TYR A 169 9.41 -5.80 13.78
CA TYR A 169 10.71 -5.14 13.77
C TYR A 169 11.86 -6.09 14.13
N SER A 170 11.58 -7.09 14.97
CA SER A 170 12.55 -8.09 15.45
C SER A 170 12.54 -9.36 14.60
N GLU A 171 11.37 -9.98 14.41
CA GLU A 171 11.25 -11.32 13.81
C GLU A 171 11.16 -11.28 12.27
N VAL A 172 10.57 -10.22 11.71
CA VAL A 172 10.29 -10.09 10.27
C VAL A 172 10.78 -8.74 9.75
N PRO A 173 12.08 -8.40 9.90
CA PRO A 173 12.59 -7.02 9.82
C PRO A 173 12.44 -6.35 8.45
N LYS A 174 12.06 -7.08 7.39
CA LYS A 174 11.77 -6.55 6.04
C LYS A 174 10.27 -6.29 5.81
N TRP A 175 9.41 -6.61 6.77
CA TRP A 175 7.99 -6.34 6.73
C TRP A 175 7.68 -4.89 7.10
N ASN A 176 6.71 -4.28 6.42
CA ASN A 176 6.13 -2.99 6.79
C ASN A 176 4.85 -3.29 7.61
N PRO A 177 4.86 -3.17 8.94
CA PRO A 177 3.77 -3.64 9.80
C PRO A 177 2.49 -2.86 9.69
N MET A 178 2.58 -1.62 9.22
CA MET A 178 1.44 -0.72 9.10
C MET A 178 1.60 0.12 7.85
N ASN A 179 0.50 0.19 7.10
CA ASN A 179 0.34 1.08 5.97
C ASN A 179 -0.78 2.08 6.32
N VAL A 180 -0.41 3.23 6.86
CA VAL A 180 -1.35 4.28 7.28
C VAL A 180 -2.16 4.72 6.07
N CYS A 181 -3.47 4.47 6.12
CA CYS A 181 -4.29 4.38 4.94
C CYS A 181 -5.30 5.51 4.88
N SER A 182 -4.86 6.61 4.27
CA SER A 182 -5.66 7.81 4.08
C SER A 182 -6.61 7.70 2.89
N TYR A 183 -6.39 6.70 2.01
CA TYR A 183 -7.21 6.51 0.82
C TYR A 183 -8.71 6.49 1.10
N HIS A 184 -9.12 5.68 2.09
CA HIS A 184 -10.52 5.53 2.47
C HIS A 184 -11.12 6.79 3.08
N LEU A 185 -10.30 7.66 3.68
CA LEU A 185 -10.78 8.93 4.24
C LEU A 185 -11.24 9.84 3.10
N GLN A 186 -10.47 9.95 2.02
CA GLN A 186 -10.85 10.74 0.86
C GLN A 186 -12.06 10.13 0.12
N GLU A 187 -12.11 8.80 0.01
CA GLU A 187 -13.31 8.10 -0.52
C GLU A 187 -14.56 8.30 0.36
N ALA A 188 -14.40 8.57 1.66
CA ALA A 188 -15.50 8.92 2.55
C ALA A 188 -15.81 10.44 2.55
N GLY A 189 -15.15 11.23 1.70
CA GLY A 189 -15.40 12.66 1.53
C GLY A 189 -14.42 13.59 2.27
N ALA A 190 -13.33 13.08 2.84
CA ALA A 190 -12.30 13.95 3.40
C ALA A 190 -11.67 14.82 2.32
N THR A 191 -11.50 16.11 2.61
CA THR A 191 -10.72 17.02 1.76
C THR A 191 -9.23 16.62 1.76
N PRO A 192 -8.44 17.02 0.74
CA PRO A 192 -6.99 16.79 0.72
C PRO A 192 -6.24 17.21 1.99
N VAL A 193 -6.69 18.29 2.65
CA VAL A 193 -6.11 18.77 3.92
C VAL A 193 -6.47 17.84 5.07
N GLN A 194 -7.73 17.41 5.17
CA GLN A 194 -8.17 16.48 6.20
C GLN A 194 -7.50 15.11 6.05
N GLU A 195 -7.42 14.59 4.82
CA GLU A 195 -6.71 13.34 4.53
C GLU A 195 -5.28 13.39 5.06
N LEU A 196 -4.54 14.46 4.71
CA LEU A 196 -3.17 14.66 5.15
C LEU A 196 -3.06 14.76 6.67
N ALA A 197 -3.90 15.59 7.29
CA ALA A 197 -3.87 15.80 8.73
C ALA A 197 -4.19 14.52 9.50
N TYR A 198 -5.24 13.79 9.11
CA TYR A 198 -5.67 12.56 9.77
C TYR A 198 -4.67 11.44 9.60
N ALA A 199 -4.04 11.31 8.43
CA ALA A 199 -3.01 10.31 8.19
C ALA A 199 -1.77 10.55 9.05
N LEU A 200 -1.25 11.78 9.10
CA LEU A 200 -0.10 12.11 9.93
C LEU A 200 -0.41 11.98 11.43
N ALA A 201 -1.61 12.40 11.86
CA ALA A 201 -2.06 12.21 13.24
C ALA A 201 -2.20 10.73 13.61
N THR A 202 -2.68 9.89 12.69
CA THR A 202 -2.76 8.43 12.84
C THR A 202 -1.38 7.83 13.04
N ALA A 203 -0.41 8.19 12.18
CA ALA A 203 0.97 7.74 12.31
C ALA A 203 1.60 8.16 13.64
N ILE A 204 1.36 9.39 14.08
CA ILE A 204 1.82 9.89 15.39
C ILE A 204 1.23 9.07 16.54
N SER A 205 -0.09 8.87 16.55
CA SER A 205 -0.79 8.12 17.61
C SER A 205 -0.24 6.69 17.76
N VAL A 206 0.03 6.03 16.64
CA VAL A 206 0.61 4.67 16.65
C VAL A 206 2.05 4.67 17.12
N LEU A 207 2.89 5.59 16.63
CA LEU A 207 4.30 5.68 17.06
C LEU A 207 4.43 6.04 18.54
N ASP A 208 3.60 6.95 19.04
CA ASP A 208 3.53 7.28 20.47
C ASP A 208 3.12 6.05 21.29
N SER A 209 2.17 5.24 20.80
CA SER A 209 1.74 4.01 21.46
C SER A 209 2.84 2.94 21.48
N VAL A 210 3.58 2.78 20.38
CA VAL A 210 4.73 1.88 20.33
C VAL A 210 5.79 2.30 21.33
N LYS A 211 6.13 3.60 21.38
CA LYS A 211 7.11 4.11 22.35
C LYS A 211 6.65 3.92 23.79
N ALA A 212 5.40 4.22 24.10
CA ALA A 212 4.81 4.05 25.43
C ALA A 212 4.72 2.58 25.87
N SER A 213 4.66 1.63 24.92
CA SER A 213 4.58 0.20 25.24
C SER A 213 5.86 -0.37 25.86
N GLY A 214 7.02 0.25 25.61
CA GLY A 214 8.32 -0.26 26.03
C GLY A 214 8.77 -1.55 25.33
N GLN A 215 8.04 -2.04 24.33
CA GLN A 215 8.38 -3.28 23.60
C GLN A 215 9.54 -3.10 22.60
N VAL A 216 9.85 -1.85 22.25
CA VAL A 216 10.95 -1.48 21.34
C VAL A 216 11.95 -0.63 22.12
N PRO A 217 13.23 -1.01 22.19
CA PRO A 217 14.25 -0.17 22.80
C PRO A 217 14.37 1.18 22.08
N ASP A 218 14.62 2.27 22.82
CA ASP A 218 14.75 3.62 22.24
C ASP A 218 15.80 3.68 21.11
N ALA A 219 16.90 2.93 21.25
CA ALA A 219 17.96 2.85 20.24
C ALA A 219 17.50 2.28 18.89
N ASP A 220 16.44 1.45 18.89
CA ASP A 220 15.87 0.83 17.68
C ASP A 220 14.63 1.56 17.16
N PHE A 221 14.12 2.57 17.86
CA PHE A 221 12.87 3.24 17.52
C PHE A 221 12.89 3.87 16.12
N SER A 222 14.05 4.40 15.69
CA SER A 222 14.24 4.93 14.33
C SER A 222 13.96 3.90 13.24
N ARG A 223 14.26 2.62 13.48
CA ARG A 223 13.96 1.52 12.55
C ARG A 223 12.47 1.27 12.43
N VAL A 224 11.72 1.43 13.53
CA VAL A 224 10.25 1.32 13.53
C VAL A 224 9.62 2.45 12.73
N VAL A 225 10.01 3.70 12.99
CA VAL A 225 9.59 4.87 12.18
C VAL A 225 9.90 4.60 10.70
N GLY A 226 11.13 4.12 10.46
CA GLY A 226 11.61 3.67 9.17
C GLY A 226 10.96 2.38 8.65
N ARG A 227 9.86 1.87 9.22
CA ARG A 227 9.02 0.78 8.67
C ARG A 227 7.55 1.15 8.52
N ILE A 228 7.13 2.30 9.03
CA ILE A 228 5.81 2.86 8.70
C ILE A 228 5.79 3.23 7.22
N SER A 229 4.72 2.86 6.54
CA SER A 229 4.41 3.28 5.17
C SER A 229 3.02 3.89 5.10
N PHE A 230 2.70 4.50 3.97
CA PHE A 230 1.41 5.17 3.74
C PHE A 230 0.70 4.64 2.49
N PHE A 231 -0.63 4.69 2.51
CA PHE A 231 -1.47 4.44 1.35
C PHE A 231 -2.44 5.59 1.15
N VAL A 232 -2.17 6.39 0.13
CA VAL A 232 -2.87 7.65 -0.12
C VAL A 232 -3.82 7.55 -1.31
N ASN A 233 -4.74 8.50 -1.40
CA ASN A 233 -5.57 8.71 -2.58
C ASN A 233 -5.01 9.88 -3.40
N ALA A 234 -5.38 9.96 -4.67
CA ALA A 234 -5.14 11.12 -5.52
C ALA A 234 -6.29 11.27 -6.51
N GLY A 235 -7.04 12.37 -6.42
CA GLY A 235 -8.14 12.69 -7.33
C GLY A 235 -7.76 13.62 -8.49
N VAL A 236 -8.75 13.90 -9.34
CA VAL A 236 -8.59 14.68 -10.58
C VAL A 236 -8.09 16.12 -10.39
N ARG A 237 -8.06 16.63 -9.15
CA ARG A 237 -7.51 17.95 -8.81
C ARG A 237 -5.98 17.93 -8.85
N PHE A 238 -5.41 17.68 -10.02
CA PHE A 238 -3.99 17.43 -10.28
C PHE A 238 -3.03 18.31 -9.46
N VAL A 239 -3.17 19.63 -9.53
CA VAL A 239 -2.27 20.57 -8.79
C VAL A 239 -2.43 20.42 -7.28
N THR A 240 -3.65 20.25 -6.80
CA THR A 240 -3.92 20.06 -5.36
C THR A 240 -3.29 18.77 -4.87
N GLU A 241 -3.44 17.67 -5.60
CA GLU A 241 -2.88 16.37 -5.22
C GLU A 241 -1.36 16.34 -5.27
N LEU A 242 -0.75 16.95 -6.30
CA LEU A 242 0.70 17.13 -6.40
C LEU A 242 1.24 17.92 -5.18
N CYS A 243 0.58 19.01 -4.82
CA CYS A 243 0.95 19.80 -3.64
C CYS A 243 0.74 19.03 -2.34
N LYS A 244 -0.36 18.25 -2.21
CA LYS A 244 -0.64 17.38 -1.06
C LYS A 244 0.50 16.38 -0.85
N MET A 245 0.97 15.72 -1.91
CA MET A 245 2.06 14.74 -1.79
C MET A 245 3.41 15.35 -1.39
N ARG A 246 3.71 16.56 -1.89
CA ARG A 246 4.88 17.32 -1.45
C ARG A 246 4.77 17.74 0.02
N ALA A 247 3.58 18.16 0.45
CA ALA A 247 3.32 18.51 1.84
C ALA A 247 3.46 17.30 2.77
N PHE A 248 2.91 16.14 2.39
CA PHE A 248 3.08 14.88 3.12
C PHE A 248 4.55 14.57 3.38
N THR A 249 5.38 14.65 2.34
CA THR A 249 6.81 14.33 2.43
C THR A 249 7.54 15.26 3.40
N ARG A 250 7.28 16.57 3.29
CA ARG A 250 7.92 17.59 4.14
C ARG A 250 7.50 17.48 5.60
N LEU A 251 6.19 17.36 5.83
CA LEU A 251 5.64 17.29 7.20
C LEU A 251 6.04 15.98 7.88
N TRP A 252 6.09 14.86 7.15
CA TRP A 252 6.56 13.61 7.72
C TRP A 252 8.04 13.66 8.11
N ASP A 253 8.90 14.27 7.28
CA ASP A 253 10.31 14.48 7.63
C ASP A 253 10.46 15.36 8.88
N GLU A 254 9.73 16.48 8.93
CA GLU A 254 9.69 17.38 10.09
C GLU A 254 9.24 16.66 11.37
N ILE A 255 8.11 15.95 11.33
CA ILE A 255 7.61 15.16 12.46
C ILE A 255 8.65 14.14 12.93
N CYS A 256 9.25 13.39 12.00
CA CYS A 256 10.23 12.36 12.36
C CYS A 256 11.50 12.94 12.98
N ARG A 257 11.97 14.07 12.47
CA ARG A 257 13.16 14.76 12.99
C ARG A 257 12.87 15.39 14.34
N GLU A 258 11.81 16.18 14.45
CA GLU A 258 11.60 17.08 15.59
C GLU A 258 10.87 16.40 16.75
N ARG A 259 9.89 15.55 16.48
CA ARG A 259 9.15 14.83 17.54
C ARG A 259 9.90 13.59 18.02
N TYR A 260 10.52 12.86 17.09
CA TYR A 260 11.10 11.55 17.39
C TYR A 260 12.63 11.51 17.37
N GLY A 261 13.32 12.60 17.00
CA GLY A 261 14.78 12.66 17.00
C GLY A 261 15.43 11.68 16.04
N VAL A 262 14.74 11.28 14.97
CA VAL A 262 15.28 10.33 14.00
C VAL A 262 16.29 11.06 13.13
N GLU A 263 17.60 10.82 13.33
CA GLU A 263 18.67 11.52 12.61
C GLU A 263 18.98 10.95 11.21
N GLU A 264 18.74 9.65 11.01
CA GLU A 264 19.00 9.00 9.72
C GLU A 264 17.89 9.31 8.69
N GLU A 265 18.21 10.07 7.65
CA GLU A 265 17.25 10.48 6.60
C GLU A 265 16.50 9.30 5.99
N LYS A 266 17.16 8.15 5.80
CA LYS A 266 16.54 6.95 5.22
C LYS A 266 15.30 6.47 6.00
N TYR A 267 15.25 6.72 7.31
CA TYR A 267 14.12 6.35 8.18
C TYR A 267 13.04 7.41 8.25
N ARG A 268 13.33 8.66 7.83
CA ARG A 268 12.35 9.75 7.73
C ARG A 268 11.66 9.84 6.37
N ARG A 269 12.07 9.02 5.39
CA ARG A 269 11.48 9.04 4.05
C ARG A 269 10.00 8.68 4.09
N PHE A 270 9.17 9.56 3.55
CA PHE A 270 7.75 9.28 3.31
C PHE A 270 7.60 8.26 2.19
N ARG A 271 7.39 6.99 2.56
CA ARG A 271 7.21 5.89 1.61
C ARG A 271 5.74 5.57 1.50
N TYR A 272 5.21 5.73 0.30
CA TYR A 272 3.80 5.52 0.08
C TYR A 272 3.51 4.75 -1.20
N GLY A 273 2.45 3.96 -1.13
CA GLY A 273 1.68 3.53 -2.29
C GLY A 273 0.48 4.44 -2.48
N VAL A 274 -0.06 4.46 -3.68
CA VAL A 274 -1.27 5.23 -4.01
C VAL A 274 -2.21 4.38 -4.84
N GLN A 275 -3.50 4.50 -4.55
CA GLN A 275 -4.55 4.21 -5.51
C GLN A 275 -5.19 5.53 -5.90
N VAL A 276 -5.28 5.78 -7.21
CA VAL A 276 -5.98 6.97 -7.70
C VAL A 276 -7.48 6.88 -7.40
N ASN A 277 -8.13 8.02 -7.30
CA ASN A 277 -9.48 8.13 -6.80
C ASN A 277 -10.47 7.30 -7.63
N SER A 278 -11.11 6.31 -7.00
CA SER A 278 -12.06 5.44 -7.71
C SER A 278 -13.49 5.98 -7.63
N LEU A 279 -13.84 6.70 -6.55
CA LEU A 279 -15.15 7.33 -6.39
C LEU A 279 -15.45 8.41 -7.45
N GLY A 280 -14.43 9.07 -7.99
CA GLY A 280 -14.54 10.08 -9.03
C GLY A 280 -14.78 9.53 -10.44
N LEU A 281 -14.77 8.20 -10.61
CA LEU A 281 -15.04 7.54 -11.89
C LEU A 281 -16.55 7.50 -12.18
N THR A 282 -16.91 7.66 -13.45
CA THR A 282 -18.31 7.74 -13.87
C THR A 282 -18.76 6.45 -14.55
N GLU A 283 -19.96 5.98 -14.21
CA GLU A 283 -20.63 4.91 -14.97
C GLU A 283 -21.00 5.40 -16.38
N GLN A 284 -21.51 6.63 -16.49
CA GLN A 284 -21.84 7.23 -17.78
C GLN A 284 -20.55 7.61 -18.51
N GLN A 285 -20.48 7.23 -19.79
CA GLN A 285 -19.32 7.44 -20.66
C GLN A 285 -18.01 6.98 -19.97
N PRO A 286 -17.92 5.70 -19.57
CA PRO A 286 -16.84 5.21 -18.74
C PRO A 286 -15.46 5.31 -19.42
N GLU A 287 -15.42 5.44 -20.75
CA GLU A 287 -14.19 5.67 -21.51
C GLU A 287 -13.46 6.96 -21.05
N ASN A 288 -14.20 7.96 -20.56
CA ASN A 288 -13.62 9.18 -20.01
C ASN A 288 -12.82 8.95 -18.72
N ASN A 289 -13.06 7.84 -18.02
CA ASN A 289 -12.30 7.48 -16.82
C ASN A 289 -10.82 7.22 -17.13
N VAL A 290 -10.48 6.82 -18.36
CA VAL A 290 -9.08 6.66 -18.77
C VAL A 290 -8.32 7.98 -18.61
N TYR A 291 -8.90 9.10 -19.03
CA TYR A 291 -8.28 10.42 -18.90
C TYR A 291 -8.22 10.89 -17.45
N ARG A 292 -9.26 10.60 -16.65
CA ARG A 292 -9.27 10.90 -15.21
C ARG A 292 -8.11 10.20 -14.50
N ILE A 293 -8.00 8.88 -14.71
CA ILE A 293 -6.96 8.03 -14.13
C ILE A 293 -5.56 8.52 -14.51
N VAL A 294 -5.35 8.95 -15.76
CA VAL A 294 -4.05 9.51 -16.20
C VAL A 294 -3.73 10.80 -15.45
N LEU A 295 -4.68 11.74 -15.33
CA LEU A 295 -4.47 13.00 -14.62
C LEU A 295 -4.15 12.75 -13.14
N GLU A 296 -4.88 11.85 -12.50
CA GLU A 296 -4.65 11.45 -11.11
C GLU A 296 -3.28 10.81 -10.91
N MET A 297 -2.89 9.92 -11.83
CA MET A 297 -1.61 9.25 -11.79
C MET A 297 -0.45 10.24 -11.95
N LEU A 298 -0.56 11.21 -12.86
CA LEU A 298 0.46 12.22 -13.07
C LEU A 298 0.74 13.02 -11.79
N ALA A 299 -0.29 13.28 -10.96
CA ALA A 299 -0.13 14.05 -9.73
C ALA A 299 0.83 13.39 -8.72
N VAL A 300 1.01 12.07 -8.80
CA VAL A 300 1.79 11.28 -7.83
C VAL A 300 3.07 10.69 -8.39
N VAL A 301 3.32 10.81 -9.71
CA VAL A 301 4.55 10.30 -10.33
C VAL A 301 5.50 11.39 -10.83
N LEU A 302 5.03 12.62 -11.05
CA LEU A 302 5.83 13.70 -11.62
C LEU A 302 6.80 14.37 -10.64
N SER A 303 6.46 14.45 -9.35
CA SER A 303 7.32 15.11 -8.36
C SER A 303 8.46 14.20 -7.95
N LYS A 304 9.71 14.52 -8.30
CA LYS A 304 10.89 13.71 -7.94
C LYS A 304 10.99 13.41 -6.45
N ASP A 305 10.81 14.42 -5.61
CA ASP A 305 10.97 14.30 -4.15
C ASP A 305 9.75 13.67 -3.46
N ALA A 306 8.60 13.62 -4.14
CA ALA A 306 7.36 13.05 -3.63
C ALA A 306 6.81 11.98 -4.57
N ARG A 307 7.67 11.26 -5.32
CA ARG A 307 7.25 10.25 -6.29
C ARG A 307 6.74 9.01 -5.57
N ALA A 308 5.57 8.51 -5.98
CA ALA A 308 4.99 7.28 -5.46
C ALA A 308 5.95 6.09 -5.63
N ARG A 309 5.98 5.20 -4.63
CA ARG A 309 6.79 3.98 -4.67
C ARG A 309 6.04 2.81 -5.29
N ALA A 310 4.72 2.82 -5.16
CA ALA A 310 3.82 1.87 -5.79
C ALA A 310 2.58 2.62 -6.27
N VAL A 311 2.14 2.34 -7.49
CA VAL A 311 0.92 2.92 -8.05
C VAL A 311 -0.03 1.78 -8.39
N GLN A 312 -1.26 1.94 -7.94
CA GLN A 312 -2.38 1.08 -8.27
C GLN A 312 -3.41 1.93 -9.00
N LEU A 313 -3.81 1.47 -10.18
CA LEU A 313 -4.84 2.15 -10.96
C LEU A 313 -6.11 1.29 -10.98
N PRO A 314 -7.28 1.91 -10.82
CA PRO A 314 -8.55 1.26 -11.07
C PRO A 314 -8.68 0.94 -12.56
N ALA A 315 -9.64 0.09 -12.90
CA ALA A 315 -10.03 -0.09 -14.29
C ALA A 315 -10.96 1.06 -14.72
N TRP A 316 -10.91 1.40 -16.01
CA TRP A 316 -11.74 2.43 -16.60
C TRP A 316 -13.25 2.20 -16.39
N ASN A 317 -13.67 0.95 -16.18
CA ASN A 317 -15.05 0.54 -15.95
C ASN A 317 -15.39 0.24 -14.49
N GLU A 318 -14.56 0.59 -13.51
CA GLU A 318 -14.77 0.18 -12.12
C GLU A 318 -16.09 0.67 -11.51
N ALA A 319 -16.61 1.82 -11.95
CA ALA A 319 -17.93 2.31 -11.56
C ALA A 319 -19.08 1.37 -11.97
N MET A 320 -18.89 0.51 -12.97
CA MET A 320 -19.88 -0.48 -13.43
C MET A 320 -19.79 -1.82 -12.69
N GLY A 321 -18.67 -2.10 -12.02
CA GLY A 321 -18.43 -3.37 -11.34
C GLY A 321 -17.00 -3.87 -11.46
N LEU A 322 -16.80 -5.15 -11.13
CA LEU A 322 -15.46 -5.73 -11.11
C LEU A 322 -14.85 -5.81 -12.53
N PRO A 323 -13.56 -5.48 -12.68
CA PRO A 323 -12.92 -5.45 -13.98
C PRO A 323 -12.70 -6.84 -14.56
N ARG A 324 -12.84 -6.98 -15.88
CA ARG A 324 -12.43 -8.17 -16.61
C ARG A 324 -10.92 -8.15 -16.84
N PRO A 325 -10.29 -9.29 -17.19
CA PRO A 325 -8.85 -9.32 -17.46
C PRO A 325 -8.36 -8.31 -18.51
N TRP A 326 -9.19 -8.00 -19.51
CA TRP A 326 -8.88 -6.99 -20.52
C TRP A 326 -8.91 -5.56 -19.95
N ASP A 327 -9.82 -5.27 -19.03
CA ASP A 327 -9.93 -3.94 -18.43
C ASP A 327 -8.73 -3.66 -17.51
N GLN A 328 -8.26 -4.66 -16.76
CA GLN A 328 -7.04 -4.56 -15.95
C GLN A 328 -5.78 -4.34 -16.81
N GLN A 329 -5.75 -4.86 -18.03
CA GLN A 329 -4.63 -4.66 -18.94
C GLN A 329 -4.47 -3.18 -19.31
N TRP A 330 -5.57 -2.44 -19.44
CA TRP A 330 -5.52 -0.99 -19.72
C TRP A 330 -4.84 -0.23 -18.58
N SER A 331 -5.24 -0.49 -17.34
CA SER A 331 -4.61 0.10 -16.15
C SER A 331 -3.12 -0.19 -16.08
N LEU A 332 -2.69 -1.42 -16.41
CA LEU A 332 -1.27 -1.75 -16.47
C LEU A 332 -0.54 -1.00 -17.60
N ARG A 333 -1.16 -0.89 -18.78
CA ARG A 333 -0.57 -0.20 -19.94
C ARG A 333 -0.43 1.30 -19.70
N LEU A 334 -1.39 1.94 -19.02
CA LEU A 334 -1.27 3.35 -18.62
C LEU A 334 0.00 3.59 -17.79
N GLN A 335 0.29 2.72 -16.83
CA GLN A 335 1.51 2.84 -16.03
C GLN A 335 2.78 2.65 -16.86
N GLN A 336 2.79 1.67 -17.77
CA GLN A 336 3.93 1.38 -18.62
C GLN A 336 4.23 2.52 -19.61
N ILE A 337 3.20 3.13 -20.20
CA ILE A 337 3.35 4.27 -21.13
C ILE A 337 3.96 5.49 -20.43
N ILE A 338 3.62 5.74 -19.16
CA ILE A 338 4.19 6.88 -18.42
C ILE A 338 5.60 6.55 -17.91
N ALA A 339 5.92 5.28 -17.71
CA ALA A 339 7.21 4.85 -17.15
C ALA A 339 8.35 4.75 -18.17
N PHE A 340 8.05 4.52 -19.45
CA PHE A 340 9.02 4.19 -20.51
C PHE A 340 8.80 5.04 -21.76
#